data_AF-A0A2D6NDS2-F1
#
_entry.id   AF-A0A2D6NDS2-F1
#
_cell.length_a   1.000
_cell.length_b   1.000
_cell.length_c   1.000
_cell.angle_alpha   90.00
_cell.angle_beta   90.00
_cell.angle_gamma   90.00
#
_symmetry.space_group_name_H-M   'P 1'
#
loop_
_entity.id
_entity.type
_entity.pdbx_description
1 polymer ?
#
loop_
_entity_poly.entity_id
_entity_poly.type
_entity_poly.pdbx_seq_one_letter_code
_entity_poly.pdbx_strand_id
1 'polypeptide(L)'
;MDIPKHKRFFAINGRKAERLSDLKNLVLNMSNKDFKHHLKGNDFSNWIKHILHKDKLADEINNINSKEKMIDLIEKHEKEDENNTQEPLKYHITRQFIYGLLLGMFVGILISELIG
;
A
#
# COMPACT_ATOMS: atom_id res chain seq x y z
N MET A 1 7.21 2.37 9.98
CA MET A 1 8.63 2.71 9.75
C MET A 1 8.75 4.22 9.90
N ASP A 2 9.66 4.71 10.75
CA ASP A 2 9.76 6.14 11.02
C ASP A 2 10.61 6.85 9.96
N ILE A 3 10.00 7.79 9.24
CA ILE A 3 10.72 8.64 8.28
C ILE A 3 11.44 9.77 9.04
N PRO A 4 12.77 9.94 8.87
CA PRO A 4 13.52 11.04 9.47
C PRO A 4 12.88 12.39 9.15
N LYS A 5 12.86 13.33 10.11
CA LYS A 5 12.16 14.63 9.96
C LYS A 5 12.50 15.37 8.66
N HIS A 6 13.76 15.34 8.23
CA HIS A 6 14.25 16.01 7.02
C HIS A 6 13.88 15.30 5.71
N LYS A 7 13.32 14.09 5.77
CA LYS A 7 12.90 13.28 4.60
C LYS A 7 11.38 13.27 4.39
N ARG A 8 10.63 13.96 5.23
CA ARG A 8 9.17 14.06 5.11
C ARG A 8 8.82 14.98 3.94
N PHE A 9 7.67 14.75 3.34
CA PHE A 9 7.15 15.71 2.37
C PHE A 9 6.62 16.92 3.12
N PHE A 10 6.95 18.13 2.69
CA PHE A 10 6.48 19.37 3.31
C PHE A 10 5.65 20.18 2.32
N ALA A 11 4.42 20.51 2.70
CA ALA A 11 3.63 21.52 2.02
C ALA A 11 4.10 22.92 2.41
N ILE A 12 3.80 23.90 1.55
CA ILE A 12 4.10 25.32 1.80
C ILE A 12 3.46 25.83 3.10
N ASN A 13 2.31 25.29 3.51
CA ASN A 13 1.63 25.65 4.76
C ASN A 13 2.19 24.96 6.02
N GLY A 14 3.31 24.26 5.92
CA GLY A 14 3.96 23.57 7.03
C GLY A 14 3.36 22.19 7.39
N ARG A 15 2.29 21.76 6.70
CA ARG A 15 1.81 20.38 6.82
C ARG A 15 2.83 19.41 6.23
N LYS A 16 2.87 18.19 6.77
CA LYS A 16 3.84 17.17 6.38
C LYS A 16 3.18 15.84 6.06
N ALA A 17 3.78 15.05 5.19
CA ALA A 17 3.40 13.66 4.94
C ALA A 17 4.53 12.69 5.29
N GLU A 18 4.18 11.61 5.98
CA GLU A 18 5.10 10.53 6.40
C GLU A 18 4.73 9.18 5.75
N ARG A 19 3.61 9.13 5.03
CA ARG A 19 3.15 7.97 4.27
C ARG A 19 2.21 8.42 3.16
N LEU A 20 1.80 7.48 2.32
CA LEU A 20 1.03 7.76 1.13
C LEU A 20 -0.36 8.35 1.44
N SER A 21 -1.06 7.82 2.46
CA SER A 21 -2.33 8.38 2.94
C SER A 21 -2.22 9.81 3.47
N ASP A 22 -1.11 10.16 4.15
CA ASP A 22 -0.87 11.52 4.58
C ASP A 22 -0.69 12.44 3.37
N LEU A 23 0.05 11.97 2.34
CA LEU A 23 0.24 12.72 1.11
C LEU A 23 -1.10 12.93 0.38
N LYS A 24 -1.94 11.91 0.30
CA LYS A 24 -3.31 12.03 -0.25
C LYS A 24 -4.09 13.13 0.44
N ASN A 25 -4.16 13.09 1.78
CA ASN A 25 -4.85 14.09 2.58
C ASN A 25 -4.26 15.49 2.39
N LEU A 26 -2.93 15.57 2.26
CA LEU A 26 -2.22 16.81 2.03
C LEU A 26 -2.57 17.40 0.65
N VAL A 27 -2.54 16.59 -0.42
CA VAL A 27 -2.94 16.98 -1.79
C VAL A 27 -4.41 17.40 -1.85
N LEU A 28 -5.32 16.65 -1.22
CA LEU A 28 -6.75 16.98 -1.15
C LEU A 28 -6.99 18.40 -0.61
N ASN A 29 -6.26 18.76 0.44
CA ASN A 29 -6.38 20.06 1.11
C ASN A 29 -5.41 21.13 0.56
N MET A 30 -4.62 20.81 -0.47
CA MET A 30 -3.63 21.72 -1.03
C MET A 30 -4.28 22.71 -1.99
N SER A 31 -3.81 23.96 -1.97
CA SER A 31 -4.23 24.94 -2.98
C SER A 31 -3.73 24.54 -4.37
N ASN A 32 -4.47 24.92 -5.42
CA ASN A 32 -4.04 24.64 -6.81
C ASN A 32 -2.69 25.29 -7.15
N LYS A 33 -2.39 26.44 -6.52
CA LYS A 33 -1.12 27.15 -6.70
C LYS A 33 0.05 26.34 -6.14
N ASP A 34 -0.09 25.86 -4.89
CA ASP A 34 0.95 25.07 -4.23
C ASP A 34 1.14 23.71 -4.92
N PHE A 35 0.04 23.09 -5.36
CA PHE A 35 0.10 21.85 -6.11
C PHE A 35 0.89 21.99 -7.41
N LYS A 36 0.60 23.04 -8.19
CA LYS A 36 1.35 23.35 -9.41
C LYS A 36 2.82 23.69 -9.12
N HIS A 37 3.13 24.25 -7.96
CA HIS A 37 4.51 24.52 -7.57
C HIS A 37 5.29 23.21 -7.41
N HIS A 38 4.75 22.26 -6.66
CA HIS A 38 5.36 20.94 -6.46
C HIS A 38 5.44 20.11 -7.75
N LEU A 39 4.47 20.23 -8.66
CA LEU A 39 4.54 19.58 -9.97
C LEU A 39 5.72 20.05 -10.82
N LYS A 40 6.09 21.34 -10.76
CA LYS A 40 7.23 21.85 -11.56
C LYS A 40 8.56 21.21 -11.17
N GLY A 41 8.73 20.83 -9.90
CA GLY A 41 9.93 20.17 -9.38
C GLY A 41 9.86 18.65 -9.38
N ASN A 42 8.72 18.07 -9.81
CA ASN A 42 8.41 16.65 -9.64
C ASN A 42 8.55 16.19 -8.18
N ASP A 43 8.28 17.07 -7.20
CA ASP A 43 8.55 16.82 -5.79
C ASP A 43 7.82 15.58 -5.27
N PHE A 44 6.58 15.36 -5.74
CA PHE A 44 5.78 14.19 -5.39
C PHE A 44 6.43 12.89 -5.87
N SER A 45 6.80 12.83 -7.15
CA SER A 45 7.43 11.64 -7.75
C SER A 45 8.77 11.35 -7.08
N ASN A 46 9.62 12.38 -6.91
CA ASN A 46 10.91 12.26 -6.25
C ASN A 46 10.79 11.75 -4.82
N TRP A 47 9.85 12.30 -4.04
CA TRP A 47 9.62 11.87 -2.66
C TRP A 47 9.14 10.43 -2.59
N ILE A 48 8.15 10.05 -3.39
CA ILE A 48 7.61 8.68 -3.42
C ILE A 48 8.68 7.66 -3.83
N LYS A 49 9.50 8.00 -4.83
CA LYS A 49 10.60 7.16 -5.30
C LYS A 49 11.67 6.98 -4.23
N HIS A 50 12.20 8.08 -3.71
CA HIS A 50 13.41 8.03 -2.88
C HIS A 50 13.14 7.77 -1.39
N ILE A 51 11.93 8.07 -0.92
CA ILE A 51 11.59 7.93 0.50
C ILE A 51 10.68 6.73 0.75
N LEU A 52 9.68 6.52 -0.12
CA LEU A 52 8.75 5.39 0.03
C LEU A 52 9.17 4.16 -0.78
N HIS A 53 10.20 4.29 -1.64
CA HIS A 53 10.69 3.20 -2.50
C HIS A 53 9.59 2.57 -3.38
N LYS A 54 8.68 3.42 -3.91
CA LYS A 54 7.58 3.01 -4.78
C LYS A 54 7.82 3.51 -6.21
N ASP A 55 8.79 2.92 -6.90
CA ASP A 55 9.24 3.37 -8.24
C ASP A 55 8.09 3.42 -9.26
N LYS A 56 7.28 2.35 -9.35
CA LYS A 56 6.13 2.29 -10.27
C LYS A 56 5.14 3.44 -10.05
N LEU A 57 4.77 3.69 -8.79
CA LEU A 57 3.86 4.78 -8.44
C LEU A 57 4.48 6.15 -8.75
N ALA A 58 5.78 6.32 -8.50
CA ALA A 58 6.49 7.56 -8.79
C ALA A 58 6.50 7.88 -10.29
N ASP A 59 6.71 6.86 -11.14
CA ASP A 59 6.70 7.02 -12.60
C ASP A 59 5.30 7.38 -13.13
N GLU A 60 4.26 6.75 -12.59
CA GLU A 60 2.86 7.06 -12.91
C GLU A 60 2.48 8.49 -12.49
N ILE A 61 2.94 8.94 -11.32
CA ILE A 61 2.69 10.30 -10.79
C ILE A 61 3.37 11.38 -11.64
N ASN A 62 4.50 11.09 -12.28
CA ASN A 62 5.24 12.07 -13.08
C ASN A 62 4.42 12.64 -14.25
N ASN A 63 3.36 11.94 -14.67
CA ASN A 63 2.48 12.35 -15.76
C ASN A 63 1.18 13.01 -15.29
N ILE A 64 1.01 13.26 -13.99
CA ILE A 64 -0.23 13.79 -13.42
C ILE A 64 -0.18 15.31 -13.33
N ASN A 65 -1.27 15.95 -13.80
CA ASN A 65 -1.43 17.40 -13.80
C ASN A 65 -2.66 17.89 -13.02
N SER A 66 -3.40 16.99 -12.35
CA SER A 66 -4.58 17.33 -11.55
C SER A 66 -4.52 16.63 -10.19
N LYS A 67 -5.13 17.26 -9.18
CA LYS A 67 -5.14 16.73 -7.80
C LYS A 67 -5.99 15.48 -7.70
N GLU A 68 -7.12 15.48 -8.40
CA GLU A 68 -8.10 14.40 -8.42
C GLU A 68 -7.44 13.12 -8.96
N LYS A 69 -6.76 13.21 -10.11
CA LYS A 69 -6.01 12.07 -10.68
C LYS A 69 -4.91 11.58 -9.75
N MET A 70 -4.22 12.49 -9.05
CA MET A 70 -3.19 12.10 -8.08
C MET A 70 -3.78 11.33 -6.90
N ILE A 71 -4.90 11.81 -6.37
CA ILE A 71 -5.62 11.17 -5.26
C ILE A 71 -6.10 9.79 -5.69
N ASP A 72 -6.76 9.68 -6.84
CA ASP A 72 -7.27 8.41 -7.37
C ASP A 72 -6.14 7.39 -7.58
N LEU A 73 -5.01 7.85 -8.11
CA LEU A 73 -3.85 6.99 -8.33
C LEU A 73 -3.26 6.49 -7.01
N ILE A 74 -3.13 7.39 -6.03
CA ILE A 74 -2.67 7.04 -4.69
C ILE A 74 -3.61 5.99 -4.07
N GLU A 75 -4.92 6.20 -4.10
CA GLU A 75 -5.89 5.26 -3.53
C GLU A 75 -5.85 3.89 -4.20
N LYS A 76 -5.65 3.86 -5.51
CA LYS A 76 -5.49 2.62 -6.25
C LYS A 76 -4.28 1.82 -5.74
N HIS A 77 -3.12 2.46 -5.58
CA HIS A 77 -1.93 1.79 -5.07
C HIS A 77 -2.05 1.36 -3.60
N GLU A 78 -2.71 2.15 -2.75
CA GLU A 78 -2.97 1.74 -1.35
C GLU A 78 -3.80 0.45 -1.30
N LYS A 79 -4.85 0.33 -2.13
CA LYS A 79 -5.67 -0.88 -2.22
C LYS A 79 -4.90 -2.07 -2.79
N GLU A 80 -4.04 -1.85 -3.78
CA GLU A 80 -3.17 -2.90 -4.33
C GLU A 80 -2.21 -3.43 -3.27
N ASP A 81 -1.58 -2.56 -2.48
CA ASP A 81 -0.68 -2.95 -1.38
C ASP A 81 -1.40 -3.77 -0.30
N GLU A 82 -2.62 -3.36 0.07
CA GLU A 82 -3.45 -4.07 1.06
C GLU A 82 -3.83 -5.47 0.57
N ASN A 83 -4.27 -5.60 -0.68
CA ASN A 83 -4.65 -6.88 -1.26
C ASN A 83 -3.45 -7.82 -1.41
N ASN A 84 -2.30 -7.29 -1.85
CA ASN A 84 -1.09 -8.09 -2.04
C ASN A 84 -0.50 -8.59 -0.71
N THR A 85 -0.77 -7.89 0.40
CA THR A 85 -0.38 -8.35 1.75
C THR A 85 -1.25 -9.50 2.24
N GLN A 86 -2.53 -9.58 1.83
CA GLN A 86 -3.47 -10.62 2.28
C GLN A 86 -3.36 -11.94 1.52
N GLU A 87 -3.04 -11.91 0.22
CA GLU A 87 -2.95 -13.07 -0.67
C GLU A 87 -1.98 -14.18 -0.18
N PRO A 88 -0.67 -13.92 0.10
CA PRO A 88 0.28 -14.98 0.46
C PRO A 88 0.03 -15.55 1.86
N LEU A 89 -0.44 -14.72 2.81
CA LEU A 89 -0.64 -15.15 4.19
C LEU A 89 -1.89 -16.04 4.33
N LYS A 90 -2.98 -15.68 3.65
CA LYS A 90 -4.22 -16.47 3.65
C LYS A 90 -4.01 -17.84 3.01
N TYR A 91 -3.21 -17.92 1.94
CA TYR A 91 -2.88 -19.17 1.27
C TYR A 91 -2.10 -20.14 2.17
N HIS A 92 -1.11 -19.64 2.93
CA HIS A 92 -0.35 -20.50 3.84
C HIS A 92 -1.20 -21.08 4.98
N ILE A 93 -2.05 -20.25 5.59
CA ILE A 93 -2.92 -20.65 6.70
C ILE A 93 -3.96 -21.68 6.24
N THR A 94 -4.62 -21.43 5.10
CA THR A 94 -5.67 -22.34 4.58
C THR A 94 -5.15 -23.71 4.23
N ARG A 95 -3.93 -23.85 3.69
CA ARG A 95 -3.35 -25.16 3.39
C ARG A 95 -3.09 -25.99 4.64
N GLN A 96 -2.54 -25.39 5.70
CA GLN A 96 -2.29 -26.11 6.96
C GLN A 96 -3.59 -26.67 7.55
N PHE A 97 -4.67 -25.90 7.50
CA PHE A 97 -5.98 -26.35 7.94
C PHE A 97 -6.50 -27.53 7.10
N ILE A 98 -6.39 -27.46 5.76
CA ILE A 98 -6.82 -28.54 4.85
C ILE A 98 -6.05 -29.83 5.13
N TYR A 99 -4.73 -29.77 5.33
CA TYR A 99 -3.93 -30.96 5.67
C TYR A 99 -4.32 -31.57 7.01
N GLY A 100 -4.60 -30.74 8.03
CA GLY A 100 -5.09 -31.22 9.32
C GLY A 100 -6.44 -31.91 9.21
N LEU A 101 -7.36 -31.36 8.42
CA LEU A 101 -8.69 -31.94 8.17
C LEU A 101 -8.58 -33.26 7.41
N LEU A 102 -7.78 -33.31 6.34
CA LEU A 102 -7.56 -34.55 5.58
C LEU A 102 -6.91 -35.63 6.45
N LEU A 103 -5.87 -35.29 7.21
CA LEU A 103 -5.18 -36.23 8.09
C LEU A 103 -6.13 -36.76 9.17
N GLY A 104 -6.93 -35.88 9.79
CA GLY A 104 -7.95 -36.28 10.77
C GLY A 104 -8.99 -37.22 10.18
N MET A 105 -9.43 -36.96 8.94
CA MET A 105 -10.37 -37.82 8.23
C MET A 105 -9.76 -39.21 7.96
N PHE A 106 -8.51 -39.28 7.49
CA PHE A 106 -7.81 -40.54 7.27
C PHE A 106 -7.63 -41.35 8.55
N VAL A 107 -7.19 -40.71 9.63
CA VAL A 107 -7.02 -41.37 10.93
C VAL A 107 -8.37 -41.85 11.48
N GLY A 108 -9.43 -41.05 11.34
CA GLY A 108 -10.78 -41.42 11.77
C GLY A 108 -11.31 -42.65 11.04
N ILE A 109 -11.11 -42.75 9.71
CA ILE A 109 -11.51 -43.91 8.91
C ILE A 109 -10.77 -45.17 9.39
N LEU A 110 -9.44 -45.11 9.56
CA LEU A 110 -8.65 -46.26 10.02
C LEU A 110 -9.05 -46.74 11.43
N ILE A 111 -9.35 -45.81 12.35
CA ILE A 111 -9.82 -46.18 13.69
C ILE A 111 -11.21 -46.82 13.63
N SER A 112 -12.09 -46.32 12.75
CA SER A 112 -13.44 -46.88 12.60
C SER A 112 -13.43 -48.33 12.10
N GLU A 113 -12.50 -48.70 11.20
CA GLU A 113 -12.34 -50.08 10.72
C GLU A 113 -11.68 -51.02 11.75
N LEU A 114 -10.97 -50.48 12.74
CA LEU A 114 -10.30 -51.26 13.79
C LEU A 114 -11.22 -51.60 14.97
N ILE A 115 -12.28 -50.81 15.16
CA ILE A 115 -13.19 -50.92 16.32
C ILE A 115 -14.59 -51.45 15.90
N GLY A 116 -14.95 -51.35 14.62
CA GLY A 116 -16.21 -51.88 14.05
C GLY A 116 -16.08 -53.30 13.53
#